data_AF-A0A661VBX5-F1
#
_entry.id   AF-A0A661VBX5-F1
#
_cell.length_a   1.000
_cell.length_b   1.000
_cell.length_c   1.000
_cell.angle_alpha   90.00
_cell.angle_beta   90.00
_cell.angle_gamma   90.00
#
_symmetry.space_group_name_H-M   'P 1'
#
loop_
_entity.id
_entity.type
_entity.pdbx_description
1 polymer ?
#
loop_
_entity_poly.entity_id
_entity_poly.type
_entity_poly.pdbx_seq_one_letter_code
_entity_poly.pdbx_strand_id
1 'polypeptide(L)' 'MSAFEIGVLVRLTENPEEEIRKVAEFGLHSCQVCTWNPDVYTDNVGETLIEAAHRYDVDITTLWAGYPGPFV' A
#
# COMPACT_ATOMS: atom_id res chain seq x y z
N MET A 1 1.03 20.70 13.63
CA MET A 1 0.59 19.41 13.06
C MET A 1 -0.45 18.83 14.00
N SER A 2 -1.60 18.38 13.49
CA SER A 2 -2.59 17.67 14.29
C SER A 2 -1.99 16.37 14.82
N ALA A 3 -2.43 15.91 16.00
CA ALA A 3 -1.98 14.64 16.58
C ALA A 3 -2.49 13.40 15.82
N PHE A 4 -3.38 13.60 14.84
CA PHE A 4 -3.99 12.55 14.04
C PHE A 4 -3.89 12.89 12.57
N GLU A 5 -3.58 11.86 11.80
CA GLU A 5 -3.51 11.87 10.36
C GLU A 5 -4.53 10.89 9.78
N ILE A 6 -5.21 11.29 8.72
CA ILE A 6 -6.16 10.41 8.02
C ILE A 6 -5.36 9.61 7.00
N GLY A 7 -5.57 8.30 7.00
CA GLY A 7 -5.03 7.40 5.99
C GLY A 7 -6.11 6.54 5.35
N VAL A 8 -5.74 5.85 4.27
CA VAL A 8 -6.62 4.96 3.51
C VAL A 8 -5.99 3.57 3.36
N LEU A 9 -6.83 2.53 3.25
CA LEU A 9 -6.39 1.17 2.94
C LEU A 9 -6.34 0.99 1.41
N VAL A 10 -5.19 0.62 0.88
CA VAL A 10 -4.97 0.31 -0.54
C VAL A 10 -4.59 -1.14 -0.74
N ARG A 11 -4.76 -1.65 -1.97
CA ARG A 11 -4.42 -3.04 -2.31
C ARG A 11 -2.96 -3.11 -2.77
N LEU A 12 -2.23 -4.14 -2.35
CA LEU A 12 -0.96 -4.52 -2.98
C LEU A 12 -1.27 -5.25 -4.30
N THR A 13 -0.73 -4.71 -5.39
CA THR A 13 -0.86 -5.27 -6.74
C THR A 13 0.53 -5.53 -7.31
N GLU A 14 0.62 -6.05 -8.55
CA GLU A 14 1.89 -6.16 -9.27
C GLU A 14 2.52 -4.80 -9.60
N ASN A 15 1.70 -3.74 -9.65
CA ASN A 15 2.14 -2.36 -9.87
C ASN A 15 1.68 -1.46 -8.71
N PRO A 16 2.32 -1.55 -7.53
CA PRO A 16 1.89 -0.82 -6.34
C PRO A 16 2.01 0.70 -6.45
N GLU A 17 2.86 1.21 -7.35
CA GLU A 17 3.06 2.65 -7.56
C GLU A 17 1.74 3.36 -7.90
N GLU A 18 0.88 2.73 -8.71
CA GLU A 18 -0.39 3.33 -9.11
C GLU A 18 -1.30 3.59 -7.90
N GLU A 19 -1.33 2.67 -6.95
CA GLU A 19 -2.15 2.79 -5.74
C GLU A 19 -1.58 3.84 -4.78
N ILE A 20 -0.26 3.92 -4.62
CA ILE A 20 0.38 4.95 -3.80
C ILE A 20 0.21 6.35 -4.41
N ARG A 21 0.35 6.49 -5.73
CA ARG A 21 0.10 7.76 -6.43
C ARG A 21 -1.32 8.27 -6.16
N LYS A 22 -2.33 7.39 -6.16
CA LYS A 22 -3.72 7.76 -5.85
C LYS A 22 -3.86 8.33 -4.43
N VAL A 23 -3.13 7.78 -3.44
CA VAL A 23 -3.13 8.29 -2.05
C VAL A 23 -2.69 9.76 -2.02
N ALA A 24 -1.57 10.07 -2.68
CA ALA A 24 -1.07 11.44 -2.77
C ALA A 24 -1.99 12.37 -3.58
N GLU A 25 -2.61 11.86 -4.66
CA GLU A 25 -3.63 12.61 -5.44
C GLU A 25 -4.87 12.96 -4.62
N PHE A 26 -5.20 12.15 -3.60
CA PHE A 26 -6.25 12.47 -2.63
C PHE A 26 -5.80 13.46 -1.54
N GLY A 27 -4.54 13.89 -1.54
CA GLY A 27 -3.97 14.77 -0.53
C GLY A 27 -3.75 14.09 0.82
N LEU A 28 -3.60 12.77 0.83
CA LEU A 28 -3.29 11.98 2.03
C LEU A 28 -1.79 11.65 2.05
N HIS A 29 -1.20 11.62 3.25
CA HIS A 29 0.21 11.29 3.47
C HIS A 29 0.39 9.95 4.20
N SER A 30 -0.69 9.21 4.43
CA SER A 30 -0.64 7.92 5.11
C SER A 30 -1.55 6.89 4.42
N CYS A 31 -1.06 5.65 4.35
CA CYS A 31 -1.88 4.52 3.95
C CYS A 31 -1.55 3.24 4.72
N GLN A 32 -2.44 2.26 4.55
CA GLN A 32 -2.24 0.88 4.94
C GLN A 32 -2.35 0.04 3.67
N VAL A 33 -1.59 -1.05 3.58
CA VAL A 33 -1.54 -1.91 2.39
C VAL A 33 -2.15 -3.26 2.73
N CYS A 34 -2.93 -3.86 1.82
CA CYS A 34 -3.49 -5.20 2.02
C CYS A 34 -3.42 -6.07 0.77
N THR A 35 -3.30 -7.39 0.96
CA THR A 35 -3.52 -8.35 -0.13
C THR A 35 -4.03 -9.68 0.39
N TRP A 36 -4.76 -10.36 -0.48
CA TRP A 36 -5.18 -11.77 -0.34
C TRP A 36 -4.47 -12.67 -1.36
N ASN A 37 -3.64 -12.09 -2.23
CA ASN A 37 -2.86 -12.81 -3.22
C ASN A 37 -1.40 -12.87 -2.73
N PRO A 38 -0.88 -14.05 -2.35
CA PRO A 38 0.52 -14.17 -1.95
C PRO A 38 1.50 -14.06 -3.11
N ASP A 39 1.06 -14.22 -4.37
CA ASP A 39 1.95 -14.18 -5.54
C ASP A 39 2.58 -12.80 -5.78
N VAL A 40 1.99 -11.74 -5.20
CA VAL A 40 2.57 -10.39 -5.26
C VAL A 40 3.62 -10.12 -4.18
N TYR A 41 3.88 -11.06 -3.27
CA TYR A 41 4.99 -10.95 -2.31
C TYR A 41 6.32 -11.31 -2.97
N THR A 42 6.79 -10.41 -3.83
CA THR A 42 8.09 -10.49 -4.49
C THR A 42 8.95 -9.30 -4.08
N ASP A 43 10.27 -9.47 -4.10
CA ASP A 43 11.21 -8.39 -3.79
C ASP A 43 10.97 -7.17 -4.69
N ASN A 44 10.75 -7.39 -5.99
CA ASN A 44 10.47 -6.33 -6.96
C ASN A 44 9.22 -5.50 -6.62
N VAL A 45 8.13 -6.17 -6.21
CA VAL A 45 6.90 -5.48 -5.78
C VAL A 45 7.15 -4.70 -4.49
N GLY A 46 7.86 -5.28 -3.53
CA GLY A 46 8.23 -4.61 -2.28
C GLY A 46 9.09 -3.36 -2.50
N GLU A 47 10.13 -3.47 -3.33
CA GLU A 47 11.00 -2.36 -3.71
C GLU A 47 10.20 -1.24 -4.40
N THR A 48 9.37 -1.60 -5.39
CA THR A 48 8.52 -0.63 -6.10
C THR A 48 7.55 0.08 -5.14
N LEU A 49 6.97 -0.65 -4.18
CA LEU A 49 6.07 -0.09 -3.17
C LEU A 49 6.79 0.95 -2.29
N ILE A 50 7.99 0.63 -1.79
CA ILE A 50 8.77 1.51 -0.92
C ILE A 50 9.29 2.73 -1.70
N GLU A 51 9.77 2.54 -2.93
CA GLU A 51 10.19 3.64 -3.80
C GLU A 51 9.04 4.60 -4.09
N ALA A 52 7.84 4.08 -4.37
CA ALA A 52 6.66 4.89 -4.58
C ALA A 52 6.25 5.65 -3.32
N ALA A 53 6.24 5.00 -2.15
CA ALA A 53 5.95 5.62 -0.86
C ALA A 53 6.86 6.82 -0.58
N HIS A 54 8.17 6.65 -0.78
CA HIS A 54 9.13 7.74 -0.65
C HIS A 54 8.94 8.84 -1.70
N ARG A 55 8.70 8.48 -2.96
CA ARG A 55 8.51 9.43 -4.07
C ARG A 55 7.30 10.34 -3.85
N TYR A 56 6.22 9.79 -3.29
CA TYR A 56 4.94 10.48 -3.13
C TYR A 56 4.70 11.01 -1.72
N ASP A 57 5.68 10.91 -0.81
CA ASP A 57 5.58 11.36 0.58
C ASP A 57 4.38 10.72 1.31
N VAL A 58 4.28 9.38 1.20
CA VAL A 58 3.22 8.57 1.81
C VAL A 58 3.83 7.55 2.78
N ASP A 59 3.44 7.64 4.05
CA ASP A 59 3.80 6.70 5.09
C ASP A 59 2.92 5.45 5.04
N ILE A 60 3.53 4.29 4.76
CA ILE A 60 2.87 2.99 4.90
C ILE A 60 2.95 2.56 6.36
N THR A 61 1.83 2.65 7.06
CA THR A 61 1.78 2.40 8.52
C THR A 61 1.55 0.92 8.87
N THR A 62 0.98 0.14 7.95
CA THR A 62 0.61 -1.26 8.21
C THR A 62 0.52 -2.04 6.91
N LEU A 63 1.00 -3.30 6.93
CA LEU A 63 0.74 -4.30 5.90
C LEU A 63 -0.18 -5.39 6.46
N TRP A 64 -1.34 -5.56 5.85
CA TRP A 64 -2.31 -6.61 6.16
C TRP A 64 -2.04 -7.82 5.28
N ALA A 65 -1.34 -8.80 5.84
CA ALA A 65 -1.01 -10.05 5.17
C ALA A 65 -2.17 -11.06 5.24
N GLY A 66 -3.16 -10.88 4.37
CA GLY A 66 -4.29 -11.79 4.22
C GLY A 66 -3.90 -13.09 3.51
N TYR A 67 -4.61 -14.18 3.82
CA TYR A 67 -4.52 -15.45 3.12
C TYR A 67 -5.86 -15.77 2.47
N PRO A 68 -5.91 -16.19 1.19
CA PRO A 68 -7.17 -16.47 0.53
C PRO A 68 -7.87 -17.63 1.25
N GLY A 69 -9.17 -17.48 1.52
CA GLY A 69 -9.97 -18.59 2.04
C GLY A 69 -10.01 -19.75 1.04
N PRO A 70 -10.50 -20.94 1.44
CA PRO A 70 -10.74 -22.03 0.50
C PRO A 70 -11.64 -21.52 -0.64
N PHE A 71 -11.11 -21.53 -1.86
CA PHE A 71 -11.88 -21.23 -3.06
C PHE A 71 -12.85 -22.40 -3.27
N VAL A 72 -14.14 -22.13 -3.13
CA VAL A 72 -15.22 -23.10 -3.41
C VAL A 72 -15.83 -22.83 -4.78
#